data_AF-A0A849H3T9-F1
#
_entry.id   AF-A0A849H3T9-F1
#
_cell.length_a   1.000
_cell.length_b   1.000
_cell.length_c   1.000
_cell.angle_alpha   90.00
_cell.angle_beta   90.00
_cell.angle_gamma   90.00
#
_symmetry.space_group_name_H-M   'P 1'
#
loop_
_entity.id
_entity.type
_entity.pdbx_description
1 polymer ?
#
loop_
_entity_poly.entity_id
_entity_poly.type
_entity_poly.pdbx_seq_one_letter_code
_entity_poly.pdbx_strand_id
1 'polypeptide(L)'
;MRPTILVLFFLSGACGLVYEVVWMRMLTLVFGATAFATSTILASFFTGLALGGFVFGRVIDKGKNPLRVYALLEGGISLFAFLMPVLLGIVTWAYVGISRQFDVGFYGISVIRFVLAFMVLVLPATLMGGTLPVIVKFFASRQEKLGWHVGQLYALNTLGAVVGTLSAGFFLILILGVREAAYAAGIVNLLIAAVVFMIHLRTKDRAGPAQEPATARKVSPSPQPGDAGRPELSPRAVRLALWAIGISGFCALAFEVFWTRALVFYLDNSTHAFTTILTAFLLGIGLGSLLISAFIDRWKRLLGWLGLIEVLIAISAVFAIPIINSSIPVFERMAGASLDNMLAWKWMGVRFINSLSVMLLPTVLMGMAFPLAT
;
A
#
# COMPACT_ATOMS: atom_id res chain seq x y z
N MET A 1 10.63 -13.07 19.72
CA MET A 1 9.78 -13.43 18.57
C MET A 1 8.97 -12.25 18.07
N ARG A 2 8.17 -11.60 18.94
CA ARG A 2 7.41 -10.38 18.61
C ARG A 2 8.23 -9.26 17.94
N PRO A 3 9.35 -8.76 18.50
CA PRO A 3 10.12 -7.68 17.87
C PRO A 3 10.69 -8.07 16.51
N THR A 4 11.14 -9.32 16.36
CA THR A 4 11.62 -9.85 15.08
C THR A 4 10.55 -9.80 14.00
N ILE A 5 9.32 -10.27 14.29
CA ILE A 5 8.21 -10.26 13.33
C ILE A 5 7.83 -8.83 12.94
N LEU A 6 7.86 -7.89 13.88
CA LEU A 6 7.60 -6.47 13.59
C LEU A 6 8.65 -5.89 12.63
N VAL A 7 9.94 -6.16 12.86
CA VAL A 7 11.01 -5.71 11.95
C VAL A 7 10.86 -6.33 10.56
N LEU A 8 10.57 -7.63 10.48
CA LEU A 8 10.35 -8.31 9.20
C LEU A 8 9.13 -7.73 8.47
N PHE A 9 8.06 -7.40 9.20
CA PHE A 9 6.86 -6.80 8.63
C PHE A 9 7.11 -5.37 8.13
N PHE A 10 7.89 -4.58 8.86
CA PHE A 10 8.37 -3.27 8.40
C PHE A 10 9.17 -3.39 7.08
N LEU A 11 10.12 -4.33 7.02
CA LEU A 11 10.93 -4.57 5.82
C LEU A 11 10.10 -5.09 4.64
N SER A 12 9.09 -5.92 4.89
CA SER A 12 8.14 -6.36 3.88
C SER A 12 7.36 -5.17 3.29
N GLY A 13 6.84 -4.28 4.16
CA GLY A 13 6.17 -3.04 3.74
C GLY A 13 7.09 -2.14 2.90
N ALA A 14 8.36 -2.03 3.27
CA ALA A 14 9.36 -1.31 2.46
C ALA A 14 9.56 -1.96 1.09
N CYS A 15 9.77 -3.28 1.02
CA CYS A 15 9.94 -3.99 -0.24
C CYS A 15 8.71 -3.86 -1.14
N GLY A 16 7.51 -3.92 -0.56
CA GLY A 16 6.26 -3.75 -1.28
C GLY A 16 6.21 -2.45 -2.08
N LEU A 17 6.60 -1.34 -1.46
CA LEU A 17 6.61 -0.04 -2.14
C LEU A 17 7.82 0.17 -3.03
N VAL A 18 8.93 -0.54 -2.78
CA VAL A 18 10.02 -0.64 -3.77
C VAL A 18 9.47 -1.27 -5.06
N TYR A 19 8.72 -2.37 -4.96
CA TYR A 19 8.12 -3.01 -6.14
C TYR A 19 7.13 -2.11 -6.86
N GLU A 20 6.29 -1.37 -6.15
CA GLU A 20 5.35 -0.46 -6.78
C GLU A 20 6.07 0.59 -7.64
N VAL A 21 7.10 1.25 -7.09
CA VAL A 21 7.91 2.25 -7.81
C VAL A 21 8.69 1.61 -8.97
N VAL A 22 9.35 0.47 -8.73
CA VAL A 22 10.20 -0.19 -9.71
C VAL A 22 9.39 -0.79 -10.85
N TRP A 23 8.31 -1.52 -10.56
CA TRP A 23 7.45 -2.13 -11.58
C TRP A 23 6.67 -1.07 -12.35
N MET A 24 6.25 0.03 -11.72
CA MET A 24 5.70 1.16 -12.44
C MET A 24 6.73 1.72 -13.45
N ARG A 25 7.97 1.91 -13.02
CA ARG A 25 9.03 2.38 -13.93
C ARG A 25 9.26 1.38 -15.07
N MET A 26 9.34 0.09 -14.79
CA MET A 26 9.52 -0.93 -15.81
C MET A 26 8.37 -0.93 -16.84
N LEU A 27 7.12 -0.90 -16.41
CA LEU A 27 5.97 -0.95 -17.31
C LEU A 27 5.77 0.35 -18.09
N THR A 28 6.09 1.50 -17.50
CA THR A 28 6.07 2.78 -18.23
C THR A 28 7.16 2.87 -19.29
N LEU A 29 8.28 2.15 -19.16
CA LEU A 29 9.27 2.01 -20.23
C LEU A 29 8.74 1.16 -21.42
N VAL A 30 7.82 0.23 -21.17
CA VAL A 30 7.21 -0.63 -22.22
C VAL A 30 6.02 0.06 -22.89
N PHE A 31 5.07 0.56 -22.09
CA PHE A 31 3.81 1.10 -22.58
C PHE A 31 3.84 2.61 -22.85
N GLY A 32 4.90 3.29 -22.40
CA GLY A 32 4.97 4.75 -22.33
C GLY A 32 4.34 5.31 -21.05
N ALA A 33 4.75 6.52 -20.68
CA ALA A 33 4.32 7.19 -19.44
C ALA A 33 3.04 8.03 -19.63
N THR A 34 1.99 7.46 -20.24
CA THR A 34 0.71 8.16 -20.45
C THR A 34 -0.21 8.03 -19.24
N ALA A 35 -1.25 8.89 -19.18
CA ALA A 35 -2.29 8.83 -18.15
C ALA A 35 -2.91 7.44 -18.05
N PHE A 36 -3.40 6.94 -19.18
CA PHE A 36 -4.04 5.64 -19.26
C PHE A 36 -3.12 4.49 -18.83
N ALA A 37 -1.84 4.52 -19.21
CA ALA A 37 -0.89 3.46 -18.84
C ALA A 37 -0.64 3.43 -17.33
N THR A 38 -0.39 4.57 -16.69
CA THR A 38 -0.16 4.60 -15.23
C THR A 38 -1.43 4.28 -14.44
N SER A 39 -2.59 4.81 -14.84
CA SER A 39 -3.87 4.47 -14.19
C SER A 39 -4.15 2.97 -14.25
N THR A 40 -3.84 2.36 -15.39
CA THR A 40 -3.96 0.91 -15.61
C THR A 40 -3.04 0.10 -14.70
N ILE A 41 -1.77 0.51 -14.57
CA ILE A 41 -0.77 -0.13 -13.72
C ILE A 41 -1.23 -0.08 -12.25
N LEU A 42 -1.60 1.11 -11.77
CA LEU A 42 -2.09 1.32 -10.40
C LEU A 42 -3.38 0.53 -10.14
N ALA A 43 -4.35 0.59 -11.05
CA ALA A 43 -5.60 -0.17 -10.92
C ALA A 43 -5.35 -1.68 -10.82
N SER A 44 -4.42 -2.20 -11.65
CA SER A 44 -4.03 -3.62 -11.61
C SER A 44 -3.38 -3.99 -10.28
N PHE A 45 -2.48 -3.14 -9.78
CA PHE A 45 -1.79 -3.33 -8.51
C PHE A 45 -2.75 -3.30 -7.32
N PHE A 46 -3.60 -2.28 -7.22
CA PHE A 46 -4.59 -2.18 -6.14
C PHE A 46 -5.66 -3.27 -6.20
N THR A 47 -6.06 -3.69 -7.41
CA THR A 47 -6.96 -4.86 -7.56
C THR A 47 -6.31 -6.11 -7.00
N GLY A 48 -5.03 -6.35 -7.31
CA GLY A 48 -4.28 -7.44 -6.70
C GLY A 48 -4.22 -7.33 -5.18
N LEU A 49 -3.86 -6.18 -4.62
CA LEU A 49 -3.83 -5.98 -3.16
C LEU A 49 -5.18 -6.29 -2.49
N ALA A 50 -6.29 -5.81 -3.08
CA ALA A 50 -7.64 -6.08 -2.60
C ALA A 50 -8.01 -7.57 -2.66
N LEU A 51 -7.70 -8.24 -3.78
CA LEU A 51 -7.88 -9.69 -3.94
C LEU A 51 -7.05 -10.46 -2.91
N GLY A 52 -5.82 -10.04 -2.65
CA GLY A 52 -4.94 -10.62 -1.65
C GLY A 52 -5.53 -10.56 -0.25
N GLY A 53 -6.01 -9.39 0.15
CA GLY A 53 -6.68 -9.18 1.42
C GLY A 53 -7.90 -10.11 1.59
N PHE A 54 -8.73 -10.20 0.54
CA PHE A 54 -9.94 -11.02 0.51
C PHE A 54 -9.65 -12.53 0.55
N VAL A 55 -8.69 -12.99 -0.25
CA VAL A 55 -8.34 -14.42 -0.38
C VAL A 55 -7.61 -14.88 0.87
N PHE A 56 -6.53 -14.20 1.26
CA PHE A 56 -5.69 -14.66 2.37
C PHE A 56 -6.31 -14.40 3.74
N GLY A 57 -7.21 -13.41 3.86
CA GLY A 57 -8.11 -13.29 5.02
C GLY A 57 -8.94 -14.56 5.23
N ARG A 58 -9.60 -15.07 4.19
CA ARG A 58 -10.35 -16.35 4.28
C ARG A 58 -9.45 -17.56 4.50
N VAL A 59 -8.28 -17.60 3.85
CA VAL A 59 -7.33 -18.71 4.04
C VAL A 59 -6.91 -18.82 5.50
N ILE A 60 -6.65 -17.69 6.16
CA ILE A 60 -6.22 -17.70 7.55
C ILE A 60 -7.37 -17.93 8.54
N ASP A 61 -8.58 -17.50 8.21
CA ASP A 61 -9.78 -17.83 9.00
C ASP A 61 -10.14 -19.31 8.98
N LYS A 62 -9.73 -20.06 7.96
CA LYS A 62 -9.85 -21.53 7.91
C LYS A 62 -8.87 -22.27 8.84
N GLY A 63 -8.19 -21.56 9.76
CA GLY A 63 -7.30 -22.16 10.76
C GLY A 63 -5.92 -22.56 10.25
N LYS A 64 -5.48 -22.02 9.10
CA LYS A 64 -4.11 -22.22 8.60
C LYS A 64 -3.10 -21.51 9.52
N ASN A 65 -1.88 -22.03 9.60
CA ASN A 65 -0.83 -21.44 10.43
C ASN A 65 -0.35 -20.09 9.82
N PRO A 66 -0.49 -18.95 10.53
CA PRO A 66 -0.13 -17.64 10.00
C PRO A 66 1.33 -17.49 9.58
N LEU A 67 2.27 -18.03 10.36
CA LEU A 67 3.70 -17.92 10.04
C LEU A 67 4.04 -18.68 8.75
N ARG A 68 3.45 -19.85 8.53
CA ARG A 68 3.65 -20.61 7.29
C ARG A 68 3.07 -19.88 6.09
N VAL A 69 1.85 -19.36 6.21
CA VAL A 69 1.21 -18.61 5.10
C VAL A 69 2.03 -17.35 4.78
N TYR A 70 2.44 -16.60 5.81
CA TYR A 70 3.25 -15.40 5.63
C TYR A 70 4.58 -15.72 4.93
N ALA A 71 5.30 -16.76 5.37
CA ALA A 71 6.54 -17.18 4.70
C ALA A 71 6.34 -17.57 3.23
N LEU A 72 5.23 -18.24 2.89
CA LEU A 72 4.91 -18.59 1.50
C LEU A 72 4.55 -17.37 0.65
N LEU A 73 3.85 -16.38 1.22
CA LEU A 73 3.56 -15.12 0.54
C LEU A 73 4.85 -14.37 0.21
N GLU A 74 5.72 -14.18 1.20
CA GLU A 74 7.02 -13.51 1.06
C GLU A 74 7.92 -14.21 0.04
N GLY A 75 7.98 -15.55 0.09
CA GLY A 75 8.72 -16.35 -0.89
C GLY A 75 8.14 -16.23 -2.32
N GLY A 76 6.81 -16.18 -2.44
CA GLY A 76 6.14 -15.97 -3.72
C GLY A 76 6.39 -14.56 -4.28
N ILE A 77 6.34 -13.52 -3.45
CA ILE A 77 6.67 -12.14 -3.84
C ILE A 77 8.12 -12.07 -4.34
N SER A 78 9.04 -12.69 -3.62
CA SER A 78 10.45 -12.80 -4.01
C SER A 78 10.62 -13.48 -5.36
N LEU A 79 9.92 -14.61 -5.59
CA LEU A 79 9.94 -15.29 -6.89
C LEU A 79 9.50 -14.35 -8.03
N PHE A 80 8.41 -13.59 -7.84
CA PHE A 80 7.96 -12.62 -8.84
C PHE A 80 8.96 -11.49 -9.06
N ALA A 81 9.67 -11.03 -8.02
CA ALA A 81 10.71 -10.03 -8.18
C ALA A 81 11.81 -10.49 -9.14
N PHE A 82 12.23 -11.76 -9.06
CA PHE A 82 13.22 -12.34 -9.98
C PHE A 82 12.66 -12.64 -11.38
N LEU A 83 11.40 -13.08 -11.46
CA LEU A 83 10.74 -13.40 -12.74
C LEU A 83 10.32 -12.15 -13.52
N MET A 84 10.14 -10.99 -12.86
CA MET A 84 9.56 -9.80 -13.47
C MET A 84 10.23 -9.39 -14.79
N PRO A 85 11.57 -9.37 -14.93
CA PRO A 85 12.21 -9.01 -16.20
C PRO A 85 11.89 -9.97 -17.35
N VAL A 86 11.76 -11.28 -17.05
CA VAL A 86 11.35 -12.28 -18.05
C VAL A 86 9.90 -12.06 -18.46
N LEU A 87 9.01 -11.86 -17.48
CA LEU A 87 7.60 -11.56 -17.72
C LEU A 87 7.44 -10.28 -18.56
N LEU A 88 8.26 -9.27 -18.30
CA LEU A 88 8.28 -8.03 -19.09
C LEU A 88 8.82 -8.23 -20.50
N GLY A 89 9.79 -9.13 -20.70
CA GLY A 89 10.22 -9.54 -22.03
C GLY A 89 9.05 -10.12 -22.84
N ILE A 90 8.25 -11.00 -22.22
CA ILE A 90 7.05 -11.59 -22.83
C ILE A 90 6.00 -10.51 -23.11
N VAL A 91 5.72 -9.63 -22.13
CA VAL A 91 4.77 -8.52 -22.28
C VAL A 91 5.20 -7.58 -23.41
N THR A 92 6.49 -7.24 -23.50
CA THR A 92 7.04 -6.35 -24.54
C THR A 92 6.93 -7.01 -25.90
N TRP A 93 7.31 -8.29 -26.02
CA TRP A 93 7.17 -9.05 -27.25
C TRP A 93 5.72 -9.10 -27.74
N ALA A 94 4.78 -9.42 -26.84
CA ALA A 94 3.35 -9.47 -27.16
C ALA A 94 2.82 -8.08 -27.57
N TYR A 95 3.13 -7.05 -26.77
CA TYR A 95 2.69 -5.67 -27.02
C TYR A 95 3.19 -5.15 -28.37
N VAL A 96 4.48 -5.31 -28.67
CA VAL A 96 5.08 -4.87 -29.93
C VAL A 96 4.58 -5.70 -31.11
N GLY A 97 4.44 -7.02 -30.94
CA GLY A 97 3.92 -7.92 -31.97
C GLY A 97 2.50 -7.53 -32.40
N ILE A 98 1.60 -7.35 -31.44
CA ILE A 98 0.22 -6.93 -31.71
C ILE A 98 0.19 -5.54 -32.37
N SER A 99 0.96 -4.58 -31.84
CA SER A 99 0.97 -3.20 -32.35
C SER A 99 1.53 -3.08 -33.77
N ARG A 100 2.41 -4.00 -34.20
CA ARG A 100 2.96 -4.01 -35.56
C ARG A 100 2.05 -4.69 -36.57
N GLN A 101 1.31 -5.71 -36.13
CA GLN A 101 0.50 -6.54 -37.03
C GLN A 101 -0.92 -6.00 -37.22
N PHE A 102 -1.44 -5.24 -36.25
CA PHE A 102 -2.80 -4.73 -36.25
C PHE A 102 -2.82 -3.22 -36.02
N ASP A 103 -3.61 -2.48 -36.82
CA ASP A 103 -3.92 -1.09 -36.55
C ASP A 103 -5.02 -1.00 -35.47
N VAL A 104 -4.60 -1.06 -34.21
CA VAL A 104 -5.51 -1.20 -33.06
C VAL A 104 -6.11 0.11 -32.55
N GLY A 105 -5.80 1.25 -33.16
CA GLY A 105 -6.29 2.56 -32.71
C GLY A 105 -5.99 2.86 -31.23
N PHE A 106 -6.47 4.00 -30.74
CA PHE A 106 -6.19 4.43 -29.35
C PHE A 106 -6.87 3.57 -28.27
N TYR A 107 -8.14 3.19 -28.48
CA TYR A 107 -8.88 2.42 -27.49
C TYR A 107 -8.41 0.96 -27.45
N GLY A 108 -8.13 0.35 -28.60
CA GLY A 108 -7.62 -1.02 -28.67
C GLY A 108 -6.25 -1.16 -27.99
N ILE A 109 -5.31 -0.24 -28.27
CA ILE A 109 -4.00 -0.27 -27.59
C ILE A 109 -4.12 -0.06 -26.08
N SER A 110 -5.08 0.74 -25.62
CA SER A 110 -5.33 0.96 -24.20
C SER A 110 -5.85 -0.30 -23.50
N VAL A 111 -6.76 -1.04 -24.14
CA VAL A 111 -7.25 -2.34 -23.63
C VAL A 111 -6.12 -3.37 -23.59
N ILE A 112 -5.28 -3.44 -24.63
CA ILE A 112 -4.13 -4.35 -24.65
C ILE A 112 -3.17 -4.04 -23.50
N ARG A 113 -2.82 -2.77 -23.29
CA ARG A 113 -2.00 -2.34 -22.15
C ARG A 113 -2.63 -2.76 -20.83
N PHE A 114 -3.94 -2.58 -20.68
CA PHE A 114 -4.68 -3.01 -19.50
C PHE A 114 -4.57 -4.50 -19.24
N VAL A 115 -4.90 -5.32 -20.23
CA VAL A 115 -4.83 -6.78 -20.08
C VAL A 115 -3.41 -7.23 -19.76
N LEU A 116 -2.40 -6.73 -20.46
CA LEU A 116 -1.01 -7.12 -20.23
C LEU A 116 -0.49 -6.68 -18.85
N ALA A 117 -0.76 -5.43 -18.46
CA ALA A 117 -0.40 -4.92 -17.13
C ALA A 117 -1.11 -5.69 -16.01
N PHE A 118 -2.41 -5.96 -16.20
CA PHE A 118 -3.21 -6.70 -15.23
C PHE A 118 -2.69 -8.12 -15.04
N MET A 119 -2.45 -8.85 -16.13
CA MET A 119 -1.96 -10.23 -16.08
C MET A 119 -0.59 -10.35 -15.40
N VAL A 120 0.30 -9.37 -15.59
CA VAL A 120 1.65 -9.43 -14.99
C VAL A 120 1.66 -8.98 -13.52
N LEU A 121 0.79 -8.03 -13.13
CA LEU A 121 0.80 -7.44 -11.78
C LEU A 121 -0.17 -8.10 -10.80
N VAL A 122 -1.30 -8.63 -11.26
CA VAL A 122 -2.38 -9.06 -10.35
C VAL A 122 -1.90 -10.12 -9.36
N LEU A 123 -1.10 -11.08 -9.82
CA LEU A 123 -0.64 -12.19 -8.98
C LEU A 123 0.37 -11.74 -7.91
N PRO A 124 1.50 -11.08 -8.24
CA PRO A 124 2.39 -10.57 -7.20
C PRO A 124 1.70 -9.59 -6.24
N ALA A 125 0.85 -8.70 -6.74
CA ALA A 125 0.11 -7.78 -5.88
C ALA A 125 -0.91 -8.50 -4.98
N THR A 126 -1.51 -9.61 -5.44
CA THR A 126 -2.36 -10.49 -4.60
C THR A 126 -1.56 -11.12 -3.47
N LEU A 127 -0.32 -11.53 -3.71
CA LEU A 127 0.54 -12.05 -2.64
C LEU A 127 0.87 -10.96 -1.61
N MET A 128 1.20 -9.76 -2.09
CA MET A 128 1.48 -8.59 -1.26
C MET A 128 0.26 -8.20 -0.40
N GLY A 129 -0.93 -8.18 -0.97
CA GLY A 129 -2.18 -7.85 -0.26
C GLY A 129 -2.55 -8.86 0.83
N GLY A 130 -2.05 -10.09 0.74
CA GLY A 130 -2.28 -11.12 1.74
C GLY A 130 -1.42 -10.98 3.00
N THR A 131 -0.36 -10.19 2.98
CA THR A 131 0.62 -10.11 4.09
C THR A 131 0.02 -9.54 5.38
N LEU A 132 -0.70 -8.40 5.27
CA LEU A 132 -1.34 -7.72 6.40
C LEU A 132 -2.39 -8.59 7.13
N PRO A 133 -3.41 -9.18 6.49
CA PRO A 133 -4.42 -9.97 7.21
C PRO A 133 -3.80 -11.20 7.90
N VAL A 134 -2.76 -11.79 7.32
CA VAL A 134 -2.05 -12.93 7.91
C VAL A 134 -1.30 -12.52 9.18
N ILE A 135 -0.59 -11.39 9.16
CA ILE A 135 0.12 -10.87 10.35
C ILE A 135 -0.85 -10.40 11.42
N VAL A 136 -1.94 -9.73 11.05
CA VAL A 136 -3.00 -9.33 11.99
C VAL A 136 -3.55 -10.56 12.70
N LYS A 137 -3.85 -11.65 11.98
CA LYS A 137 -4.33 -12.91 12.58
C LYS A 137 -3.30 -13.53 13.52
N PHE A 138 -2.02 -13.48 13.16
CA PHE A 138 -0.93 -13.98 14.02
C PHE A 138 -0.94 -13.28 15.39
N PHE A 139 -1.01 -11.95 15.43
CA PHE A 139 -1.04 -11.19 16.68
C PHE A 139 -2.38 -11.33 17.43
N ALA A 140 -3.51 -11.34 16.71
CA ALA A 140 -4.84 -11.58 17.28
C ALA A 140 -4.94 -12.89 18.06
N SER A 141 -4.32 -13.96 17.55
CA SER A 141 -4.37 -15.29 18.18
C SER A 141 -3.68 -15.38 19.56
N ARG A 142 -2.90 -14.36 19.95
CA ARG A 142 -2.12 -14.35 21.20
C ARG A 142 -2.74 -13.53 22.34
N GLN A 143 -4.06 -13.31 22.32
CA GLN A 143 -4.83 -12.60 23.36
C GLN A 143 -4.32 -11.17 23.68
N GLU A 144 -3.74 -10.49 22.69
CA GLU A 144 -3.37 -9.08 22.81
C GLU A 144 -4.58 -8.19 22.44
N LYS A 145 -4.71 -7.01 23.06
CA LYS A 145 -5.82 -6.05 22.80
C LYS A 145 -5.98 -5.76 21.30
N LEU A 146 -6.98 -6.37 20.65
CA LEU A 146 -7.08 -6.49 19.18
C LEU A 146 -6.95 -5.15 18.43
N GLY A 147 -7.68 -4.11 18.85
CA GLY A 147 -7.77 -2.84 18.11
C GLY A 147 -6.46 -2.04 18.08
N TRP A 148 -5.81 -1.87 19.23
CA TRP A 148 -4.53 -1.14 19.35
C TRP A 148 -3.43 -1.78 18.47
N HIS A 149 -3.41 -3.11 18.38
CA HIS A 149 -2.36 -3.83 17.64
C HIS A 149 -2.54 -3.75 16.13
N VAL A 150 -3.78 -3.72 15.61
CA VAL A 150 -4.03 -3.55 14.16
C VAL A 150 -3.55 -2.18 13.68
N GLY A 151 -3.88 -1.11 14.42
CA GLY A 151 -3.42 0.24 14.09
C GLY A 151 -1.89 0.38 14.13
N GLN A 152 -1.22 -0.22 15.13
CA GLN A 152 0.25 -0.23 15.19
C GLN A 152 0.91 -1.01 14.05
N LEU A 153 0.36 -2.17 13.69
CA LEU A 153 0.85 -2.96 12.56
C LEU A 153 0.68 -2.18 11.25
N TYR A 154 -0.49 -1.58 11.04
CA TYR A 154 -0.73 -0.73 9.88
C TYR A 154 0.25 0.45 9.82
N ALA A 155 0.43 1.18 10.93
CA ALA A 155 1.39 2.29 10.99
C ALA A 155 2.83 1.84 10.72
N LEU A 156 3.25 0.68 11.25
CA LEU A 156 4.58 0.14 11.00
C LEU A 156 4.78 -0.25 9.53
N ASN A 157 3.78 -0.89 8.92
CA ASN A 157 3.79 -1.21 7.50
C ASN A 157 3.88 0.06 6.65
N THR A 158 3.08 1.08 6.98
CA THR A 158 3.06 2.37 6.28
C THR A 158 4.39 3.13 6.45
N LEU A 159 5.03 3.05 7.61
CA LEU A 159 6.36 3.61 7.79
C LEU A 159 7.40 2.89 6.92
N GLY A 160 7.34 1.56 6.88
CA GLY A 160 8.15 0.74 5.97
C GLY A 160 7.92 1.15 4.52
N ALA A 161 6.67 1.27 4.11
CA ALA A 161 6.22 1.72 2.80
C ALA A 161 6.79 3.09 2.40
N VAL A 162 6.78 4.07 3.30
CA VAL A 162 7.42 5.38 3.09
C VAL A 162 8.92 5.25 2.85
N VAL A 163 9.63 4.47 3.69
CA VAL A 163 11.06 4.22 3.54
C VAL A 163 11.37 3.48 2.22
N GLY A 164 10.55 2.51 1.86
CA GLY A 164 10.63 1.77 0.60
C GLY A 164 10.46 2.67 -0.62
N THR A 165 9.44 3.53 -0.60
CA THR A 165 9.17 4.49 -1.68
C THR A 165 10.34 5.45 -1.86
N LEU A 166 10.77 6.11 -0.79
CA LEU A 166 11.89 7.05 -0.82
C LEU A 166 13.20 6.38 -1.27
N SER A 167 13.51 5.21 -0.71
CA SER A 167 14.71 4.47 -1.09
C SER A 167 14.69 4.06 -2.55
N ALA A 168 13.57 3.52 -3.06
CA ALA A 168 13.43 3.12 -4.45
C ALA A 168 13.63 4.28 -5.42
N GLY A 169 12.84 5.34 -5.24
CA GLY A 169 12.75 6.41 -6.21
C GLY A 169 13.94 7.38 -6.21
N PHE A 170 14.67 7.52 -5.09
CA PHE A 170 15.78 8.46 -5.00
C PHE A 170 17.16 7.78 -4.91
N PHE A 171 17.26 6.52 -4.49
CA PHE A 171 18.55 5.88 -4.23
C PHE A 171 18.73 4.56 -4.99
N LEU A 172 17.87 3.55 -4.77
CA LEU A 172 18.08 2.20 -5.30
C LEU A 172 18.10 2.19 -6.84
N ILE A 173 17.14 2.87 -7.48
CA ILE A 173 17.11 2.96 -8.95
C ILE A 173 18.33 3.71 -9.49
N LEU A 174 18.81 4.73 -8.78
CA LEU A 174 19.97 5.53 -9.19
C LEU A 174 21.28 4.74 -9.07
N ILE A 175 21.45 4.01 -7.97
CA ILE A 175 22.71 3.31 -7.63
C ILE A 175 22.80 1.95 -8.32
N LEU A 176 21.70 1.18 -8.29
CA LEU A 176 21.67 -0.21 -8.76
C LEU A 176 21.05 -0.35 -10.16
N GLY A 177 20.22 0.61 -10.56
CA GLY A 177 19.35 0.47 -11.73
C GLY A 177 18.02 -0.20 -11.41
N VAL A 178 17.07 -0.11 -12.34
CA VAL A 178 15.68 -0.54 -12.15
C VAL A 178 15.57 -2.05 -11.87
N ARG A 179 16.29 -2.88 -12.63
CA ARG A 179 16.26 -4.35 -12.47
C ARG A 179 16.85 -4.80 -11.16
N GLU A 180 18.06 -4.32 -10.85
CA GLU A 180 18.79 -4.74 -9.65
C GLU A 180 18.11 -4.23 -8.38
N ALA A 181 17.44 -3.07 -8.41
CA ALA A 181 16.59 -2.62 -7.30
C ALA A 181 15.45 -3.62 -7.01
N ALA A 182 14.82 -4.19 -8.05
CA ALA A 182 13.81 -5.23 -7.88
C ALA A 182 14.40 -6.50 -7.26
N TYR A 183 15.57 -6.93 -7.71
CA TYR A 183 16.27 -8.10 -7.17
C TYR A 183 16.71 -7.90 -5.73
N ALA A 184 17.21 -6.71 -5.37
CA ALA A 184 17.58 -6.38 -4.01
C ALA A 184 16.38 -6.51 -3.04
N ALA A 185 15.23 -5.95 -3.41
CA ALA A 185 13.98 -6.16 -2.65
C ALA A 185 13.59 -7.65 -2.61
N GLY A 186 13.75 -8.37 -3.74
CA GLY A 186 13.50 -9.80 -3.86
C GLY A 186 14.31 -10.64 -2.89
N ILE A 187 15.59 -10.32 -2.73
CA ILE A 187 16.49 -10.97 -1.76
C ILE A 187 16.01 -10.70 -0.33
N VAL A 188 15.63 -9.46 -0.01
CA VAL A 188 15.10 -9.13 1.32
C VAL A 188 13.83 -9.92 1.61
N ASN A 189 12.87 -10.02 0.69
CA ASN A 189 11.68 -10.86 0.88
C ASN A 189 12.02 -12.35 1.01
N LEU A 190 13.02 -12.85 0.28
CA LEU A 190 13.48 -14.24 0.42
C LEU A 190 14.05 -14.50 1.82
N LEU A 191 14.85 -13.57 2.34
CA LEU A 191 15.37 -13.63 3.70
C LEU A 191 14.25 -13.55 4.74
N ILE A 192 13.26 -12.68 4.54
CA ILE A 192 12.06 -12.63 5.39
C ILE A 192 11.36 -13.99 5.39
N ALA A 193 11.09 -14.57 4.21
CA ALA A 193 10.46 -15.87 4.07
C ALA A 193 11.24 -16.97 4.80
N ALA A 194 12.55 -17.04 4.60
CA ALA A 194 13.42 -18.01 5.25
C ALA A 194 13.41 -17.86 6.79
N VAL A 195 13.54 -16.64 7.31
CA VAL A 195 13.54 -16.38 8.75
C VAL A 195 12.18 -16.72 9.37
N VAL A 196 11.07 -16.32 8.76
CA VAL A 196 9.74 -16.67 9.27
C VAL A 196 9.49 -18.17 9.21
N PHE A 197 9.95 -18.85 8.16
CA PHE A 197 9.84 -20.30 8.05
C PHE A 197 10.67 -21.01 9.13
N MET A 198 11.90 -20.55 9.41
CA MET A 198 12.70 -21.07 10.52
C MET A 198 12.02 -20.87 11.89
N ILE A 199 11.39 -19.70 12.11
CA ILE A 199 10.60 -19.44 13.33
C ILE A 199 9.39 -20.39 13.41
N HIS A 200 8.72 -20.65 12.28
CA HIS A 200 7.62 -21.61 12.19
C HIS A 200 8.06 -23.01 12.61
N LEU A 201 9.18 -23.51 12.07
CA LEU A 201 9.72 -24.84 12.41
C LEU A 201 10.05 -24.95 13.90
N ARG A 202 10.78 -23.98 14.45
CA ARG A 202 11.15 -23.96 15.88
C ARG A 202 9.95 -23.91 16.82
N THR A 203 8.85 -23.30 16.40
CA THR A 203 7.61 -23.23 17.19
C THR A 203 6.82 -24.54 17.10
N LYS A 204 6.87 -25.22 15.96
CA LYS A 204 6.28 -26.54 15.76
C LYS A 204 7.00 -27.61 16.56
N ASP A 205 8.33 -27.59 16.59
CA ASP A 205 9.15 -28.60 17.30
C ASP A 205 9.06 -28.48 18.83
N ARG A 206 8.79 -27.27 19.34
CA ARG A 206 8.53 -27.04 20.78
C ARG A 206 7.12 -27.44 21.21
N ALA A 207 6.18 -27.57 20.27
CA ALA A 207 4.90 -28.20 20.51
C ALA A 207 5.10 -29.72 20.35
N GLY A 208 5.56 -30.38 21.42
CA GLY A 208 5.73 -31.84 21.46
C GLY A 208 4.46 -32.60 21.07
N PRO A 209 4.53 -33.95 20.89
CA PRO A 209 3.40 -34.75 20.41
C PRO A 209 2.16 -34.45 21.26
N ALA A 210 1.08 -34.08 20.56
CA ALA A 210 -0.16 -33.62 21.15
C ALA A 210 -0.57 -34.55 22.29
N GLN A 211 -0.53 -34.05 23.53
CA GLN A 211 -1.44 -34.56 24.55
C GLN A 211 -2.84 -34.39 23.96
N GLU A 212 -3.56 -35.51 23.84
CA GLU A 212 -4.96 -35.54 23.49
C GLU A 212 -5.68 -34.39 24.19
N PRO A 213 -6.57 -33.64 23.51
CA PRO A 213 -7.35 -32.62 24.16
C PRO A 213 -8.27 -33.29 25.18
N ALA A 214 -7.76 -33.42 26.42
CA ALA A 214 -8.46 -33.93 27.57
C ALA A 214 -9.68 -33.03 27.77
N THR A 215 -10.81 -33.50 27.26
CA THR A 215 -12.13 -32.88 27.32
C THR A 215 -12.15 -31.43 26.84
N ALA A 216 -12.66 -31.23 25.63
CA ALA A 216 -13.32 -29.98 25.26
C ALA A 216 -14.46 -29.72 26.27
N ARG A 217 -14.12 -29.21 27.45
CA ARG A 217 -15.03 -28.42 28.26
C ARG A 217 -15.36 -27.25 27.35
N LYS A 218 -16.56 -27.28 26.76
CA LYS A 218 -17.22 -26.09 26.24
C LYS A 218 -17.21 -25.09 27.39
N VAL A 219 -16.14 -24.30 27.46
CA VAL A 219 -16.15 -23.05 28.18
C VAL A 219 -17.07 -22.20 27.31
N SER A 220 -18.37 -22.24 27.65
CA SER A 220 -19.29 -21.18 27.30
C SER A 220 -18.55 -19.86 27.53
N PRO A 221 -18.56 -18.90 26.58
CA PRO A 221 -17.82 -17.66 26.75
C PRO A 221 -18.27 -17.03 28.07
N SER A 222 -17.39 -17.06 29.07
CA SER A 222 -17.56 -16.28 30.28
C SER A 222 -17.56 -14.82 29.80
N PRO A 223 -18.59 -14.02 30.12
CA PRO A 223 -18.62 -12.62 29.71
C PRO A 223 -17.34 -11.94 30.21
N GLN A 224 -16.52 -11.41 29.30
CA GLN A 224 -15.41 -10.58 29.71
C GLN A 224 -16.01 -9.33 30.36
N PRO A 225 -15.47 -8.82 31.50
CA PRO A 225 -15.97 -7.60 32.15
C PRO A 225 -15.83 -6.30 31.33
N GLY A 226 -15.59 -6.40 30.01
CA GLY A 226 -15.54 -5.30 29.04
C GLY A 226 -16.47 -5.47 27.83
N ASP A 227 -17.28 -6.53 27.75
CA ASP A 227 -18.33 -6.69 26.72
C ASP A 227 -19.61 -5.90 27.05
N ALA A 228 -19.72 -5.39 28.28
CA ALA A 228 -20.80 -4.51 28.69
C ALA A 228 -20.54 -3.08 28.18
N GLY A 229 -20.93 -2.79 26.94
CA GLY A 229 -21.09 -1.40 26.49
C GLY A 229 -20.63 -1.06 25.08
N ARG A 230 -20.22 -2.02 24.24
CA ARG A 230 -20.11 -1.73 22.80
C ARG A 230 -21.54 -1.69 22.24
N PRO A 231 -22.05 -0.53 21.77
CA PRO A 231 -23.37 -0.49 21.17
C PRO A 231 -23.40 -1.47 20.00
N GLU A 232 -24.29 -2.47 20.06
CA GLU A 232 -24.52 -3.36 18.93
C GLU A 232 -24.99 -2.51 17.74
N LEU A 233 -24.10 -2.31 16.77
CA LEU A 233 -24.40 -1.55 15.57
C LEU A 233 -25.49 -2.29 14.79
N SER A 234 -26.54 -1.55 14.39
CA SER A 234 -27.60 -2.15 13.57
C SER A 234 -27.02 -2.73 12.26
N PRO A 235 -27.57 -3.83 11.70
CA PRO A 235 -27.11 -4.39 10.43
C PRO A 235 -27.17 -3.42 9.24
N ARG A 236 -28.00 -2.37 9.35
CA ARG A 236 -28.04 -1.27 8.38
C ARG A 236 -26.85 -0.32 8.56
N ALA A 237 -26.52 0.03 9.80
CA ALA A 237 -25.35 0.87 10.11
C ALA A 237 -24.04 0.20 9.69
N VAL A 238 -23.89 -1.11 9.90
CA VAL A 238 -22.72 -1.88 9.45
C VAL A 238 -22.62 -1.87 7.92
N ARG A 239 -23.72 -2.13 7.20
CA ARG A 239 -23.73 -2.05 5.72
C ARG A 239 -23.40 -0.66 5.21
N LEU A 240 -23.95 0.38 5.84
CA LEU A 240 -23.67 1.77 5.48
C LEU A 240 -22.19 2.10 5.72
N ALA A 241 -21.61 1.67 6.84
CA ALA A 241 -20.20 1.85 7.12
C ALA A 241 -19.32 1.14 6.08
N LEU A 242 -19.63 -0.11 5.72
CA LEU A 242 -18.90 -0.85 4.69
C LEU A 242 -18.94 -0.16 3.32
N TRP A 243 -20.11 0.36 2.92
CA TRP A 243 -20.24 1.15 1.70
C TRP A 243 -19.46 2.47 1.78
N ALA A 244 -19.55 3.18 2.90
CA ALA A 244 -18.82 4.42 3.11
C ALA A 244 -17.30 4.20 3.03
N ILE A 245 -16.78 3.17 3.69
CA ILE A 245 -15.36 2.79 3.65
C ILE A 245 -14.95 2.39 2.23
N GLY A 246 -15.78 1.61 1.53
CA GLY A 246 -15.51 1.19 0.15
C GLY A 246 -15.45 2.37 -0.82
N ILE A 247 -16.39 3.32 -0.71
CA ILE A 247 -16.41 4.54 -1.53
C ILE A 247 -15.24 5.46 -1.16
N SER A 248 -14.96 5.65 0.14
CA SER A 248 -13.82 6.43 0.63
C SER A 248 -12.49 5.87 0.12
N GLY A 249 -12.30 4.56 0.22
CA GLY A 249 -11.13 3.86 -0.33
C GLY A 249 -11.02 4.01 -1.84
N PHE A 250 -12.13 3.87 -2.57
CA PHE A 250 -12.15 4.12 -4.02
C PHE A 250 -11.74 5.56 -4.35
N CYS A 251 -12.28 6.55 -3.63
CA CYS A 251 -11.92 7.96 -3.80
C CYS A 251 -10.45 8.21 -3.47
N ALA A 252 -9.91 7.62 -2.40
CA ALA A 252 -8.50 7.74 -2.03
C ALA A 252 -7.57 7.22 -3.15
N LEU A 253 -7.86 6.04 -3.70
CA LEU A 253 -7.11 5.49 -4.84
C LEU A 253 -7.27 6.35 -6.11
N ALA A 254 -8.48 6.86 -6.37
CA ALA A 254 -8.72 7.76 -7.49
C ALA A 254 -7.95 9.08 -7.34
N PHE A 255 -7.87 9.63 -6.13
CA PHE A 255 -7.09 10.82 -5.84
C PHE A 255 -5.60 10.61 -6.05
N GLU A 256 -5.05 9.45 -5.69
CA GLU A 256 -3.68 9.10 -6.02
C GLU A 256 -3.43 9.16 -7.54
N VAL A 257 -4.34 8.59 -8.34
CA VAL A 257 -4.27 8.67 -9.81
C VAL A 257 -4.42 10.10 -10.32
N PHE A 258 -5.34 10.90 -9.76
CA PHE A 258 -5.55 12.28 -10.18
C PHE A 258 -4.37 13.18 -9.81
N TRP A 259 -3.80 13.05 -8.62
CA TRP A 259 -2.64 13.82 -8.19
C TRP A 259 -1.38 13.41 -8.94
N THR A 260 -1.16 12.12 -9.20
CA THR A 260 -0.06 11.68 -10.09
C THR A 260 -0.17 12.29 -11.48
N ARG A 261 -1.37 12.66 -11.94
CA ARG A 261 -1.56 13.35 -13.23
C ARG A 261 -1.44 14.85 -13.14
N ALA A 262 -2.12 15.47 -12.18
CA ALA A 262 -2.11 16.90 -11.98
C ALA A 262 -0.70 17.40 -11.67
N LEU A 263 0.04 16.69 -10.82
CA LEU A 263 1.36 17.11 -10.37
C LEU A 263 2.47 16.81 -11.38
N VAL A 264 2.28 15.90 -12.35
CA VAL A 264 3.27 15.64 -13.41
C VAL A 264 3.49 16.85 -14.32
N PHE A 265 2.50 17.74 -14.47
CA PHE A 265 2.69 19.02 -15.17
C PHE A 265 3.70 19.95 -14.49
N TYR A 266 4.00 19.72 -13.20
CA TYR A 266 4.93 20.54 -12.40
C TYR A 266 6.22 19.80 -12.01
N LEU A 267 6.14 18.47 -11.88
CA LEU A 267 7.23 17.62 -11.38
C LEU A 267 8.00 16.87 -12.49
N ASP A 268 7.63 17.12 -13.76
CA ASP A 268 7.98 16.33 -14.94
C ASP A 268 7.47 14.88 -14.89
N ASN A 269 7.35 14.25 -16.06
CA ASN A 269 6.90 12.86 -16.16
C ASN A 269 8.03 11.88 -15.82
N SER A 270 8.35 11.79 -14.53
CA SER A 270 9.50 11.04 -14.03
C SER A 270 9.13 10.08 -12.89
N THR A 271 9.98 9.08 -12.66
CA THR A 271 9.88 8.21 -11.49
C THR A 271 9.98 8.99 -10.19
N HIS A 272 10.74 10.08 -10.16
CA HIS A 272 10.86 10.95 -9.01
C HIS A 272 9.54 11.66 -8.68
N ALA A 273 8.81 12.15 -9.70
CA ALA A 273 7.49 12.73 -9.51
C ALA A 273 6.51 11.74 -8.87
N PHE A 274 6.43 10.52 -9.42
CA PHE A 274 5.60 9.46 -8.85
C PHE A 274 6.00 9.15 -7.40
N THR A 275 7.31 9.00 -7.15
CA THR A 275 7.85 8.70 -5.82
C THR A 275 7.49 9.78 -4.81
N THR A 276 7.62 11.05 -5.19
CA THR A 276 7.28 12.20 -4.35
C THR A 276 5.80 12.18 -3.95
N ILE A 277 4.92 11.93 -4.92
CA ILE A 277 3.47 11.91 -4.72
C ILE A 277 3.06 10.74 -3.83
N LEU A 278 3.56 9.53 -4.14
CA LEU A 278 3.31 8.33 -3.36
C LEU A 278 3.83 8.48 -1.91
N THR A 279 5.02 9.05 -1.74
CA THR A 279 5.56 9.32 -0.41
C THR A 279 4.70 10.31 0.37
N ALA A 280 4.28 11.42 -0.26
CA ALA A 280 3.41 12.42 0.38
C ALA A 280 2.08 11.79 0.81
N PHE A 281 1.50 10.96 -0.05
CA PHE A 281 0.25 10.24 0.21
C PHE A 281 0.37 9.27 1.39
N LEU A 282 1.42 8.44 1.40
CA LEU A 282 1.69 7.48 2.49
C LEU A 282 2.02 8.16 3.81
N LEU A 283 2.79 9.25 3.79
CA LEU A 283 3.08 10.06 4.98
C LEU A 283 1.80 10.64 5.56
N GLY A 284 0.92 11.19 4.72
CA GLY A 284 -0.37 11.70 5.16
C GLY A 284 -1.21 10.63 5.81
N ILE A 285 -1.41 9.49 5.13
CA ILE A 285 -2.18 8.37 5.68
C ILE A 285 -1.60 7.88 7.01
N GLY A 286 -0.28 7.72 7.09
CA GLY A 286 0.41 7.30 8.31
C GLY A 286 0.21 8.29 9.47
N LEU A 287 0.41 9.58 9.22
CA LEU A 287 0.22 10.63 10.22
C LEU A 287 -1.24 10.72 10.67
N GLY A 288 -2.20 10.67 9.74
CA GLY A 288 -3.63 10.66 10.05
C GLY A 288 -4.02 9.49 10.94
N SER A 289 -3.55 8.29 10.61
CA SER A 289 -3.81 7.09 11.39
C SER A 289 -3.23 7.20 12.81
N LEU A 290 -2.03 7.76 12.97
CA LEU A 290 -1.41 7.97 14.29
C LEU A 290 -2.16 9.01 15.11
N LEU A 291 -2.55 10.13 14.49
CA LEU A 291 -3.28 11.21 15.16
C LEU A 291 -4.60 10.69 15.74
N ILE A 292 -5.40 9.98 14.96
CA ILE A 292 -6.73 9.53 15.41
C ILE A 292 -6.65 8.38 16.42
N SER A 293 -5.64 7.51 16.31
CA SER A 293 -5.49 6.32 17.18
C SER A 293 -5.35 6.70 18.66
N ALA A 294 -4.83 7.89 18.98
CA ALA A 294 -4.72 8.37 20.36
C ALA A 294 -6.06 8.85 20.96
N PHE A 295 -7.05 9.18 20.13
CA PHE A 295 -8.32 9.78 20.55
C PHE A 295 -9.54 8.89 20.33
N ILE A 296 -9.43 7.85 19.49
CA ILE A 296 -10.54 7.01 19.06
C ILE A 296 -11.29 6.35 20.23
N ASP A 297 -10.56 5.87 21.24
CA ASP A 297 -11.15 5.22 22.43
C ASP A 297 -12.00 6.18 23.28
N ARG A 298 -11.84 7.50 23.09
CA ARG A 298 -12.59 8.53 23.81
C ARG A 298 -13.88 8.93 23.11
N TRP A 299 -14.10 8.52 21.86
CA TRP A 299 -15.18 9.04 21.01
C TRP A 299 -16.39 8.11 20.98
N LYS A 300 -17.54 8.61 21.44
CA LYS A 300 -18.81 7.83 21.51
C LYS A 300 -19.60 7.76 20.19
N ARG A 301 -19.25 8.56 19.17
CA ARG A 301 -19.97 8.68 17.88
C ARG A 301 -19.03 8.51 16.67
N LEU A 302 -18.38 7.36 16.56
CA LEU A 302 -17.40 7.05 15.50
C LEU A 302 -17.94 7.29 14.08
N LEU A 303 -19.19 6.88 13.80
CA LEU A 303 -19.84 7.10 12.49
C LEU A 303 -20.07 8.59 12.17
N GLY A 304 -20.36 9.42 13.18
CA GLY A 304 -20.53 10.86 12.97
C GLY A 304 -19.21 11.56 12.66
N TRP A 305 -18.13 11.14 13.35
CA TRP A 305 -16.78 11.62 13.08
C TRP A 305 -16.27 11.15 11.72
N LEU A 306 -16.56 9.91 11.33
CA LEU A 306 -16.27 9.41 9.98
C LEU A 306 -16.96 10.28 8.92
N GLY A 307 -18.26 10.55 9.07
CA GLY A 307 -18.99 11.43 8.14
C GLY A 307 -18.42 12.84 8.05
N LEU A 308 -18.01 13.44 9.18
CA LEU A 308 -17.35 14.75 9.19
C LEU A 308 -16.01 14.71 8.47
N ILE A 309 -15.19 13.68 8.69
CA ILE A 309 -13.89 13.51 8.03
C ILE A 309 -14.07 13.35 6.53
N GLU A 310 -15.06 12.58 6.06
CA GLU A 310 -15.37 12.45 4.62
C GLU A 310 -15.73 13.80 3.98
N VAL A 311 -16.52 14.63 4.67
CA VAL A 311 -16.83 15.99 4.20
C VAL A 311 -15.57 16.85 4.15
N LEU A 312 -14.70 16.76 5.16
CA LEU A 312 -13.43 17.49 5.18
C LEU A 312 -12.47 17.02 4.08
N ILE A 313 -12.45 15.72 3.76
CA ILE A 313 -11.69 15.17 2.61
C ILE A 313 -12.20 15.80 1.32
N ALA A 314 -13.51 15.82 1.09
CA ALA A 314 -14.10 16.40 -0.11
C ALA A 314 -13.78 17.90 -0.23
N ILE A 315 -13.93 18.66 0.87
CA ILE A 315 -13.61 20.10 0.90
C ILE A 315 -12.12 20.32 0.61
N SER A 316 -11.23 19.62 1.32
CA SER A 316 -9.79 19.78 1.14
C SER A 316 -9.32 19.38 -0.26
N ALA A 317 -9.92 18.37 -0.88
CA ALA A 317 -9.65 17.99 -2.26
C ALA A 317 -10.06 19.08 -3.27
N VAL A 318 -11.19 19.77 -3.05
CA VAL A 318 -11.60 20.91 -3.88
C VAL A 318 -10.62 22.07 -3.74
N PHE A 319 -10.16 22.36 -2.52
CA PHE A 319 -9.16 23.40 -2.27
C PHE A 319 -7.75 23.06 -2.76
N ALA A 320 -7.45 21.79 -3.04
CA ALA A 320 -6.17 21.39 -3.62
C ALA A 320 -5.91 22.04 -4.99
N ILE A 321 -6.95 22.25 -5.80
CA ILE A 321 -6.86 22.87 -7.14
C ILE A 321 -6.38 24.33 -7.08
N PRO A 322 -7.02 25.25 -6.34
CA PRO A 322 -6.53 26.62 -6.22
C PRO A 322 -5.16 26.69 -5.53
N ILE A 323 -4.85 25.80 -4.57
CA ILE A 323 -3.52 25.74 -3.96
C ILE A 323 -2.45 25.43 -5.00
N ILE A 324 -2.69 24.43 -5.87
CA ILE A 324 -1.80 24.13 -6.99
C ILE A 324 -1.60 25.40 -7.84
N ASN A 325 -2.67 26.08 -8.25
CA ASN A 325 -2.58 27.25 -9.11
C ASN A 325 -1.84 28.44 -8.46
N SER A 326 -2.11 28.75 -7.19
CA SER A 326 -1.46 29.83 -6.45
C SER A 326 0.02 29.56 -6.15
N SER A 327 0.41 28.28 -6.14
CA SER A 327 1.79 27.89 -5.89
C SER A 327 2.71 28.14 -7.11
N ILE A 328 2.16 28.16 -8.34
CA ILE A 328 2.90 28.33 -9.60
C ILE A 328 3.79 29.59 -9.62
N PRO A 329 3.27 30.81 -9.36
CA PRO A 329 4.09 32.02 -9.48
C PRO A 329 5.17 32.11 -8.40
N VAL A 330 4.95 31.48 -7.25
CA VAL A 330 5.96 31.39 -6.18
C VAL A 330 7.12 30.51 -6.65
N PHE A 331 6.83 29.39 -7.32
CA PHE A 331 7.85 28.51 -7.86
C PHE A 331 8.60 29.10 -9.03
N GLU A 332 7.94 29.77 -9.96
CA GLU A 332 8.61 30.47 -11.07
C GLU A 332 9.59 31.53 -10.55
N ARG A 333 9.23 32.24 -9.47
CA ARG A 333 10.15 33.18 -8.80
C ARG A 333 11.32 32.49 -8.13
N MET A 334 11.09 31.37 -7.44
CA MET A 334 12.17 30.57 -6.86
C MET A 334 13.07 29.93 -7.94
N ALA A 335 12.50 29.61 -9.11
CA ALA A 335 13.21 29.07 -10.27
C ALA A 335 14.10 30.10 -10.97
N GLY A 336 13.56 31.30 -11.18
CA GLY A 336 14.29 32.40 -11.81
C GLY A 336 15.38 33.00 -10.93
N ALA A 337 15.36 32.77 -9.62
CA ALA A 337 16.27 33.39 -8.66
C ALA A 337 17.69 32.77 -8.58
N SER A 338 17.98 31.64 -9.24
CA SER A 338 19.35 31.11 -9.33
C SER A 338 19.46 30.01 -10.40
N LEU A 339 19.77 30.40 -11.63
CA LEU A 339 20.09 29.47 -12.72
C LEU A 339 21.52 28.91 -12.66
N ASP A 340 22.39 29.48 -11.83
CA ASP A 340 23.74 28.95 -11.61
C ASP A 340 23.83 28.25 -10.24
N ASN A 341 24.03 26.93 -10.26
CA ASN A 341 24.41 26.05 -9.12
C ASN A 341 23.33 25.56 -8.13
N MET A 342 22.02 25.55 -8.44
CA MET A 342 21.10 24.74 -7.63
C MET A 342 21.32 23.24 -7.85
N LEU A 343 21.96 22.56 -6.88
CA LEU A 343 22.04 21.09 -6.81
C LEU A 343 20.64 20.48 -7.05
N ALA A 344 20.53 19.52 -7.97
CA ALA A 344 19.29 18.82 -8.34
C ALA A 344 18.46 18.33 -7.13
N TRP A 345 19.12 18.02 -6.02
CA TRP A 345 18.49 17.64 -4.75
C TRP A 345 17.68 18.75 -4.08
N LYS A 346 18.14 20.01 -4.12
CA LYS A 346 17.37 21.14 -3.60
C LYS A 346 16.09 21.35 -4.42
N TRP A 347 16.18 21.18 -5.73
CA TRP A 347 15.05 21.20 -6.65
C TRP A 347 14.01 20.11 -6.35
N MET A 348 14.47 18.88 -6.10
CA MET A 348 13.59 17.79 -5.63
C MET A 348 12.95 18.11 -4.27
N GLY A 349 13.67 18.73 -3.35
CA GLY A 349 13.14 19.14 -2.05
C GLY A 349 11.99 20.14 -2.17
N VAL A 350 12.13 21.16 -3.02
CA VAL A 350 11.07 22.14 -3.29
C VAL A 350 9.84 21.46 -3.92
N ARG A 351 10.08 20.59 -4.90
CA ARG A 351 9.05 19.76 -5.56
C ARG A 351 8.29 18.86 -4.57
N PHE A 352 9.01 18.29 -3.62
CA PHE A 352 8.45 17.47 -2.55
C PHE A 352 7.58 18.27 -1.58
N ILE A 353 8.07 19.44 -1.13
CA ILE A 353 7.31 20.35 -0.25
C ILE A 353 6.02 20.82 -0.93
N ASN A 354 6.05 21.11 -2.23
CA ASN A 354 4.85 21.47 -2.99
C ASN A 354 3.83 20.33 -3.04
N SER A 355 4.30 19.11 -3.30
CA SER A 355 3.40 17.95 -3.33
C SER A 355 2.75 17.72 -1.97
N LEU A 356 3.51 17.92 -0.89
CA LEU A 356 2.98 17.90 0.47
C LEU A 356 1.98 19.03 0.73
N SER A 357 2.22 20.27 0.32
CA SER A 357 1.28 21.37 0.61
C SER A 357 -0.10 21.14 -0.02
N VAL A 358 -0.14 20.49 -1.18
CA VAL A 358 -1.36 20.14 -1.90
C VAL A 358 -2.04 18.91 -1.30
N MET A 359 -1.27 17.87 -0.97
CA MET A 359 -1.81 16.55 -0.66
C MET A 359 -1.90 16.24 0.84
N LEU A 360 -1.10 16.88 1.69
CA LEU A 360 -0.94 16.48 3.09
C LEU A 360 -2.26 16.53 3.86
N LEU A 361 -3.03 17.61 3.72
CA LEU A 361 -4.32 17.73 4.42
C LEU A 361 -5.32 16.64 4.02
N PRO A 362 -5.68 16.46 2.73
CA PRO A 362 -6.63 15.41 2.36
C PRO A 362 -6.12 14.01 2.69
N THR A 363 -4.81 13.75 2.55
CA THR A 363 -4.24 12.42 2.84
C THR A 363 -4.14 12.12 4.34
N VAL A 364 -3.90 13.13 5.18
CA VAL A 364 -4.03 13.01 6.65
C VAL A 364 -5.46 12.70 7.05
N LEU A 365 -6.44 13.40 6.48
CA LEU A 365 -7.85 13.12 6.75
C LEU A 365 -8.25 11.71 6.29
N MET A 366 -7.79 11.26 5.13
CA MET A 366 -7.96 9.87 4.68
C MET A 366 -7.33 8.86 5.65
N GLY A 367 -6.14 9.16 6.17
CA GLY A 367 -5.48 8.36 7.20
C GLY A 367 -6.27 8.23 8.49
N MET A 368 -7.01 9.28 8.87
CA MET A 368 -7.87 9.26 10.05
C MET A 368 -9.13 8.40 9.85
N ALA A 369 -9.63 8.27 8.60
CA ALA A 369 -10.84 7.53 8.30
C ALA A 369 -10.68 6.02 8.56
N PHE A 370 -9.49 5.45 8.30
CA PHE A 370 -9.27 4.01 8.41
C PHE A 370 -9.41 3.47 9.85
N PRO A 371 -8.75 4.03 10.89
CA PRO A 371 -8.96 3.56 12.25
C PRO A 371 -10.38 3.77 12.76
N LEU A 372 -11.09 4.81 12.31
CA LEU A 372 -12.50 5.06 12.71
C LEU A 372 -13.47 4.01 12.18
N ALA A 373 -13.06 3.28 11.15
CA ALA A 373 -13.83 2.26 10.46
C ALA A 373 -13.61 0.83 10.99
N THR A 374 -12.51 0.60 11.71
CA THR A 374 -12.08 -0.71 12.24
C THR A 374 -12.19 -0.78 13.75
#